data_AF-A0A971BYX7-F1
#
_entry.id   AF-A0A971BYX7-F1
#
_cell.length_a   1.000
_cell.length_b   1.000
_cell.length_c   1.000
_cell.angle_alpha   90.00
_cell.angle_beta   90.00
_cell.angle_gamma   90.00
#
_symmetry.space_group_name_H-M   'P 1'
#
loop_
_entity.id
_entity.type
_entity.pdbx_description
1 polymer ?
#
loop_
_entity_poly.entity_id
_entity_poly.type
_entity_poly.pdbx_seq_one_letter_code
_entity_poly.pdbx_strand_id
1 'polypeptide(L)'
;MRRFWNRLSGPVKVGLAFALIAIVLTVVGQLRQPDSITFRSLVMGILIGGGSWGLVSWAIAYAAWDVENELAGGEDSESESADQPSTAA
;
A
#
# COMPACT_ATOMS: atom_id res chain seq x y z
N MET A 1 -12.02 -16.00 -2.42
CA MET A 1 -10.94 -15.26 -1.70
C MET A 1 -9.56 -15.26 -2.40
N ARG A 2 -8.98 -16.39 -2.84
CA ARG A 2 -7.58 -16.44 -3.34
C ARG A 2 -7.26 -15.64 -4.61
N ARG A 3 -8.25 -15.40 -5.49
CA ARG A 3 -8.04 -14.74 -6.80
C ARG A 3 -7.84 -13.23 -6.71
N PHE A 4 -8.39 -12.56 -5.67
CA PHE A 4 -8.10 -11.15 -5.40
C PHE A 4 -6.66 -10.99 -4.90
N TRP A 5 -6.19 -11.87 -4.02
CA TRP A 5 -4.83 -11.83 -3.48
C TRP A 5 -3.70 -11.96 -4.52
N ASN A 6 -3.98 -12.57 -5.69
CA ASN A 6 -3.01 -12.67 -6.78
C ASN A 6 -3.01 -11.48 -7.75
N ARG A 7 -3.99 -10.57 -7.64
CA ARG A 7 -4.08 -9.36 -8.50
C ARG A 7 -3.85 -8.07 -7.74
N LEU A 8 -3.76 -8.11 -6.42
CA LEU A 8 -3.45 -6.95 -5.61
C LEU A 8 -1.93 -6.78 -5.54
N SER A 9 -1.44 -5.86 -6.38
CA SER A 9 -0.06 -5.38 -6.51
C SER A 9 0.61 -5.16 -5.15
N GLY A 10 1.94 -5.35 -5.13
CA GLY A 10 2.85 -5.14 -3.99
C GLY A 10 2.38 -4.14 -2.92
N PRO A 11 1.96 -2.91 -3.29
CA PRO A 11 1.46 -1.90 -2.34
C PRO A 11 0.38 -2.35 -1.34
N VAL A 12 -0.60 -3.15 -1.77
CA VAL A 12 -1.71 -3.53 -0.88
C VAL A 12 -1.29 -4.60 0.12
N LYS A 13 -0.31 -5.43 -0.25
CA LYS A 13 0.27 -6.43 0.65
C LYS A 13 1.00 -5.78 1.83
N VAL A 14 1.68 -4.66 1.57
CA VAL A 14 2.39 -3.87 2.57
C VAL A 14 1.41 -3.16 3.50
N GLY A 15 0.38 -2.49 2.95
CA GLY A 15 -0.66 -1.84 3.75
C GLY A 15 -1.41 -2.82 4.66
N LEU A 16 -1.73 -4.02 4.16
CA LEU A 16 -2.42 -5.04 4.94
C LEU A 16 -1.55 -5.61 6.08
N ALA A 17 -0.25 -5.80 5.86
CA ALA A 17 0.66 -6.26 6.89
C ALA A 17 0.75 -5.27 8.06
N PHE A 18 0.89 -3.97 7.75
CA PHE A 18 0.92 -2.91 8.77
C PHE A 18 -0.41 -2.77 9.51
N ALA A 19 -1.54 -2.87 8.80
CA ALA A 19 -2.86 -2.89 9.44
C ALA A 19 -3.00 -4.05 10.43
N LEU A 20 -2.53 -5.25 10.06
CA LEU A 20 -2.58 -6.43 10.92
C LEU A 20 -1.70 -6.25 12.18
N ILE A 21 -0.48 -5.73 12.02
CA ILE A 21 0.42 -5.41 13.15
C ILE A 21 -0.23 -4.41 14.10
N ALA A 22 -0.83 -3.34 13.57
CA ALA A 22 -1.49 -2.31 14.38
C ALA A 22 -2.71 -2.88 15.13
N ILE A 23 -3.52 -3.72 14.50
CA ILE A 23 -4.64 -4.43 15.16
C ILE A 23 -4.11 -5.25 16.35
N VAL A 24 -3.03 -6.02 16.16
CA VAL A 24 -2.43 -6.83 17.23
C VAL A 24 -1.93 -5.95 18.36
N LEU A 25 -1.22 -4.86 18.06
CA LEU A 25 -0.75 -3.89 19.06
C LEU A 25 -1.89 -3.25 19.85
N THR A 26 -3.01 -2.92 19.20
CA THR A 26 -4.20 -2.40 19.91
C THR A 26 -4.81 -3.45 20.84
N VAL A 27 -4.93 -4.70 20.40
CA VAL A 27 -5.42 -5.79 21.24
C VAL A 27 -4.51 -5.98 22.47
N VAL A 28 -3.18 -5.98 22.27
CA VAL A 28 -2.20 -6.09 23.37
C VAL A 28 -2.26 -4.88 24.30
N GLY A 29 -2.42 -3.66 23.77
CA GLY A 29 -2.59 -2.44 24.57
C GLY A 29 -3.82 -2.52 25.47
N GLN A 30 -4.92 -3.08 24.95
CA GLN A 30 -6.16 -3.20 25.71
C GLN A 30 -6.10 -4.28 26.80
N LEU A 31 -5.39 -5.38 26.54
CA LEU A 31 -5.11 -6.41 27.57
C LEU A 31 -4.29 -5.86 28.76
N ARG A 32 -3.53 -4.77 28.56
CA ARG A 32 -2.75 -4.11 29.61
C ARG A 32 -3.59 -3.25 30.56
N GLN A 33 -4.82 -2.88 30.19
CA GLN A 33 -5.72 -2.05 31.00
C GLN A 33 -7.11 -2.70 31.14
N PRO A 34 -7.27 -3.69 32.04
CA PRO A 34 -8.51 -4.45 32.20
C PRO A 34 -9.68 -3.64 32.79
N ASP A 35 -9.42 -2.57 33.55
CA ASP A 35 -10.46 -1.85 34.31
C ASP A 35 -11.38 -0.95 33.48
N SER A 36 -11.10 -0.72 32.18
CA SER A 36 -11.88 0.20 31.33
C SER A 36 -12.17 -0.33 29.93
N ILE A 37 -12.17 -1.66 29.76
CA ILE A 37 -12.38 -2.28 28.45
C ILE A 37 -13.85 -2.15 28.04
N THR A 38 -14.15 -1.17 27.18
CA THR A 38 -15.41 -1.11 26.44
C THR A 38 -15.15 -1.51 24.99
N PHE A 39 -15.93 -2.43 24.42
CA PHE A 39 -15.78 -2.86 23.01
C PHE A 39 -15.69 -1.67 22.03
N ARG A 40 -16.40 -0.58 22.34
CA ARG A 40 -16.36 0.67 21.57
C ARG A 40 -14.99 1.38 21.58
N SER A 41 -14.26 1.41 22.69
CA SER A 41 -12.93 2.04 22.75
C SER A 41 -11.88 1.21 22.03
N LEU A 42 -11.99 -0.13 22.11
CA LEU A 42 -11.15 -1.06 21.35
C LEU A 42 -11.33 -0.83 19.84
N VAL A 43 -12.57 -0.82 19.35
CA VAL A 43 -12.86 -0.62 17.92
C VAL A 43 -12.36 0.74 17.45
N MET A 44 -12.52 1.81 18.24
CA MET A 44 -11.97 3.12 17.87
C MET A 44 -10.44 3.18 17.90
N GLY A 45 -9.79 2.53 18.86
CA GLY A 45 -8.33 2.41 18.87
C GLY A 45 -7.81 1.66 17.65
N ILE A 46 -8.48 0.58 17.24
CA ILE A 46 -8.13 -0.18 16.04
C ILE A 46 -8.38 0.65 14.78
N LEU A 47 -9.53 1.32 14.68
CA LEU A 47 -9.86 2.12 13.50
C LEU A 47 -8.93 3.32 13.35
N ILE A 48 -8.62 4.03 14.43
CA ILE A 48 -7.73 5.19 14.38
C ILE A 48 -6.28 4.73 14.18
N GLY A 49 -5.80 3.76 14.97
CA GLY A 49 -4.42 3.28 14.89
C GLY A 49 -4.16 2.44 13.64
N GLY A 50 -4.90 1.35 13.48
CA GLY A 50 -4.75 0.43 12.36
C GLY A 50 -5.22 1.03 11.03
N GLY A 51 -6.28 1.83 11.04
CA GLY A 51 -6.74 2.53 9.85
C GLY A 51 -5.72 3.58 9.38
N SER A 52 -5.28 4.48 10.28
CA SER A 52 -4.33 5.54 9.89
C SER A 52 -2.99 4.98 9.43
N TRP A 53 -2.38 4.05 10.20
CA TRP A 53 -1.08 3.49 9.84
C TRP A 53 -1.17 2.56 8.61
N GLY A 54 -2.24 1.78 8.47
CA GLY A 54 -2.47 0.96 7.29
C GLY A 54 -2.64 1.80 6.01
N LEU A 55 -3.37 2.93 6.08
CA LEU A 55 -3.58 3.83 4.95
C LEU A 55 -2.27 4.53 4.55
N VAL A 56 -1.50 5.00 5.53
CA VAL A 56 -0.20 5.65 5.30
C VAL A 56 0.77 4.68 4.64
N SER A 57 0.92 3.46 5.16
CA SER A 57 1.79 2.44 4.55
C SER A 57 1.34 2.04 3.15
N TRP A 58 0.03 1.96 2.90
CA TRP A 58 -0.50 1.72 1.57
C TRP A 58 -0.17 2.84 0.58
N ALA A 59 -0.32 4.10 0.99
CA ALA A 59 -0.01 5.26 0.16
C ALA A 59 1.48 5.34 -0.17
N ILE A 60 2.37 5.11 0.80
CA ILE A 60 3.83 5.07 0.57
C ILE A 60 4.19 3.98 -0.43
N ALA A 61 3.65 2.77 -0.23
CA ALA A 61 3.94 1.66 -1.12
C ALA A 61 3.35 1.88 -2.52
N TYR A 62 2.21 2.57 -2.63
CA TYR A 62 1.62 2.95 -3.92
C TYR A 62 2.53 3.94 -4.64
N ALA A 63 2.99 4.99 -3.95
CA ALA A 63 3.91 5.96 -4.52
C ALA A 63 5.22 5.33 -5.00
N ALA A 64 5.76 4.36 -4.25
CA ALA A 64 6.95 3.62 -4.69
C ALA A 64 6.68 2.78 -5.95
N TRP A 65 5.52 2.13 -6.03
CA TRP A 65 5.14 1.31 -7.18
C TRP A 65 4.82 2.16 -8.42
N ASP A 66 4.23 3.33 -8.23
CA ASP A 66 3.90 4.29 -9.29
C ASP A 66 5.17 4.75 -10.04
N VAL A 67 6.20 5.13 -9.28
CA VAL A 67 7.53 5.49 -9.83
C VAL A 67 8.16 4.32 -10.60
N GLU A 68 8.10 3.10 -10.05
CA GLU A 68 8.69 1.92 -10.70
C GLU A 68 7.96 1.58 -12.02
N ASN A 69 6.64 1.81 -12.09
CA ASN A 69 5.85 1.63 -13.30
C ASN A 69 6.11 2.72 -14.35
N GLU A 70 6.29 3.99 -13.95
CA GLU A 70 6.67 5.08 -14.86
C GLU A 70 8.05 4.84 -15.49
N LEU A 71 9.02 4.38 -14.69
CA LEU A 71 10.37 4.07 -15.18
C LEU A 71 10.37 2.89 -16.15
N ALA A 72 9.60 1.83 -15.86
CA ALA A 72 9.51 0.65 -16.71
C ALA A 72 8.76 0.88 -18.04
N GLY A 73 7.84 1.87 -18.10
CA GLY A 73 7.14 2.25 -19.33
C GLY A 73 7.84 3.35 -20.15
N GLY A 74 8.87 4.00 -19.59
CA GLY A 74 9.62 5.07 -20.25
C GLY A 74 10.67 4.58 -21.26
N GLU A 75 10.96 3.27 -21.29
CA GLU A 75 11.96 2.68 -22.18
C GLU A 75 11.43 2.43 -23.61
N ASP A 76 10.12 2.57 -23.83
CA ASP A 76 9.44 2.16 -25.07
C ASP A 76 9.30 3.29 -26.08
N SER A 77 9.35 4.57 -25.65
CA SER A 77 8.96 5.71 -26.49
C SER A 77 10.14 6.49 -27.11
N GLU A 78 11.37 6.25 -26.69
CA GLU A 78 12.56 6.98 -27.20
C GLU A 78 13.22 6.28 -28.41
N SER A 79 12.81 5.06 -28.76
CA SER A 79 13.43 4.31 -29.87
C SER A 79 12.79 4.53 -31.25
N GLU A 80 11.60 5.14 -31.34
CA GLU A 80 10.89 5.33 -32.63
C GLU A 80 11.14 6.69 -33.29
N SER A 81 11.75 7.67 -32.59
CA SER A 81 12.07 8.98 -33.19
C SER A 81 13.45 9.06 -33.85
N ALA A 82 14.30 8.04 -33.71
CA ALA A 82 15.67 8.03 -34.24
C ALA A 82 15.82 7.36 -35.62
N ASP A 83 14.77 6.73 -36.16
CA ASP A 83 14.80 6.03 -37.45
C ASP A 83 13.78 6.62 -38.44
N GLN A 84 13.75 7.95 -38.60
CA GLN A 84 13.24 8.51 -39.85
C GLN A 84 14.40 8.59 -40.86
N PRO A 85 14.38 7.77 -41.93
CA PRO A 85 15.36 7.91 -42.99
C PRO A 85 15.12 9.26 -43.66
N SER A 86 16.09 10.16 -43.47
CA SER A 86 16.19 11.42 -44.20
C SER A 86 16.29 11.11 -45.70
N THR A 87 15.13 10.99 -46.33
CA THR A 87 14.95 10.77 -47.77
C THR A 87 14.23 11.99 -48.30
N ALA A 88 14.98 13.05 -48.54
CA ALA A 88 14.61 14.20 -49.36
C ALA A 88 15.94 14.76 -49.89
N ALA A 89 16.38 14.34 -51.08
CA ALA A 89 16.02 14.89 -52.39
C ALA A 89 16.48 16.35 -52.54
#